data_AF-A0A8T4JHH8-F1
#
_entry.id   AF-A0A8T4JHH8-F1
#
_cell.length_a   1.000
_cell.length_b   1.000
_cell.length_c   1.000
_cell.angle_alpha   90.00
_cell.angle_beta   90.00
_cell.angle_gamma   90.00
#
_symmetry.space_group_name_H-M   'P 1'
#
loop_
_entity.id
_entity.type
_entity.pdbx_description
1 polymer ?
#
loop_
_entity_poly.entity_id
_entity_poly.type
_entity_poly.pdbx_seq_one_letter_code
_entity_poly.pdbx_strand_id
1 'polypeptide(L)'
;MKKSKLKTYLALEAIASFIGIMLLLIDDFAGFYHYDYYNKIRIWGFVGLGNGVLGSVLILIGALALLFSLYTSIRYLRMKKISVQSLKKDMKRVMISGIFVSALAGIGALVFIITNVIDETQEWWLDSGFYGAFIGGILIIILAKIILNKLKTKK
;
A
#
# COMPACT_ATOMS: atom_id res chain seq x y z
N MET A 1 -21.39 -20.40 1.88
CA MET A 1 -21.37 -18.91 1.97
C MET A 1 -22.44 -18.31 1.08
N LYS A 2 -23.33 -17.49 1.65
CA LYS A 2 -24.27 -16.65 0.88
C LYS A 2 -23.46 -15.71 -0.01
N LYS A 3 -23.80 -15.63 -1.30
CA LYS A 3 -23.12 -14.81 -2.32
C LYS A 3 -22.88 -13.36 -1.88
N SER A 4 -23.72 -12.84 -0.97
CA SER A 4 -23.58 -11.52 -0.33
C SER A 4 -22.26 -11.34 0.42
N LYS A 5 -21.88 -12.26 1.33
CA LYS A 5 -20.68 -12.09 2.18
C LYS A 5 -19.37 -12.02 1.38
N LEU A 6 -19.25 -12.82 0.31
CA LEU A 6 -18.06 -12.76 -0.56
C LEU A 6 -17.90 -11.39 -1.23
N LYS A 7 -19.01 -10.88 -1.76
CA LYS A 7 -19.03 -9.58 -2.42
C LYS A 7 -18.67 -8.46 -1.45
N THR A 8 -19.11 -8.54 -0.19
CA THR A 8 -18.70 -7.59 0.85
C THR A 8 -17.19 -7.57 1.03
N TYR A 9 -16.53 -8.73 1.18
CA TYR A 9 -15.07 -8.75 1.35
C TYR A 9 -14.31 -8.26 0.12
N LEU A 10 -14.78 -8.59 -1.09
CA LEU A 10 -14.20 -8.06 -2.34
C LEU A 10 -14.38 -6.55 -2.45
N ALA A 11 -15.52 -6.01 -2.03
CA ALA A 11 -15.76 -4.56 -2.02
C ALA A 11 -14.85 -3.85 -1.01
N LEU A 12 -14.70 -4.40 0.19
CA LEU A 12 -13.79 -3.86 1.21
C LEU A 12 -12.34 -3.89 0.74
N GLU A 13 -11.91 -4.97 0.06
CA GLU A 13 -10.57 -5.06 -0.50
C GLU A 13 -10.36 -4.02 -1.60
N ALA A 14 -11.34 -3.85 -2.51
CA ALA A 14 -11.28 -2.80 -3.52
C ALA A 14 -11.18 -1.39 -2.90
N ILE A 15 -11.97 -1.10 -1.87
CA ILE A 15 -11.92 0.20 -1.17
C ILE A 15 -10.55 0.40 -0.51
N ALA A 16 -10.03 -0.61 0.20
CA ALA A 16 -8.73 -0.53 0.86
C ALA A 16 -7.59 -0.31 -0.15
N SER A 17 -7.60 -1.04 -1.28
CA SER A 17 -6.65 -0.84 -2.36
C SER A 17 -6.74 0.54 -2.97
N PHE A 18 -7.95 1.04 -3.23
CA PHE A 18 -8.14 2.38 -3.80
C PHE A 18 -7.62 3.47 -2.87
N ILE A 19 -7.96 3.43 -1.58
CA ILE A 19 -7.47 4.39 -0.59
C ILE A 19 -5.94 4.32 -0.50
N GLY A 20 -5.37 3.11 -0.45
CA GLY A 20 -3.91 2.94 -0.43
C GLY A 20 -3.22 3.55 -1.66
N ILE A 21 -3.80 3.40 -2.86
CA ILE A 21 -3.27 4.02 -4.09
C ILE A 21 -3.35 5.55 -3.99
N MET A 22 -4.49 6.10 -3.56
CA MET A 22 -4.67 7.56 -3.47
C MET A 22 -3.68 8.17 -2.49
N LEU A 23 -3.56 7.62 -1.29
CA LEU A 23 -2.61 8.12 -0.29
C LEU A 23 -1.17 8.01 -0.80
N LEU A 24 -0.78 6.88 -1.40
CA LEU A 24 0.59 6.68 -1.88
C LEU A 24 0.97 7.58 -3.08
N LEU A 25 0.00 7.98 -3.91
CA LEU A 25 0.27 8.77 -5.12
C LEU A 25 0.06 10.28 -4.94
N ILE A 26 -0.78 10.69 -3.99
CA ILE A 26 -1.17 12.09 -3.80
C ILE A 26 -0.36 12.73 -2.68
N ASP A 27 -0.19 12.02 -1.56
CA ASP A 27 0.50 12.55 -0.40
C ASP A 27 1.99 12.17 -0.40
N ASP A 28 2.75 12.87 0.45
CA ASP A 28 4.14 12.55 0.69
C ASP A 28 4.25 11.17 1.36
N PHE A 29 5.36 10.50 1.09
CA PHE A 29 5.75 9.30 1.81
C PHE A 29 6.30 9.66 3.19
N ALA A 30 7.11 10.72 3.27
CA ALA A 30 7.73 11.19 4.50
C ALA A 30 8.14 12.67 4.39
N GLY A 31 8.31 13.34 5.52
CA GLY A 31 8.70 14.74 5.62
C GLY A 31 9.82 14.96 6.64
N PHE A 32 10.61 16.01 6.44
CA PHE A 32 11.65 16.42 7.39
C PHE A 32 11.87 17.93 7.39
N TYR A 33 12.40 18.43 8.51
CA TYR A 33 12.94 19.78 8.63
C TYR A 33 14.44 19.75 8.88
N HIS A 34 15.16 20.59 8.15
CA HIS A 34 16.56 20.92 8.43
C HIS A 34 16.64 22.36 8.91
N TYR A 35 17.42 22.61 9.96
CA TYR A 35 17.66 23.97 10.44
C TYR A 35 19.04 24.43 10.01
N ASP A 36 19.08 25.41 9.11
CA ASP A 36 20.32 26.08 8.76
C ASP A 36 20.68 27.06 9.88
N TYR A 37 21.61 26.66 10.73
CA TYR A 37 22.08 27.46 11.86
C TYR A 37 22.76 28.77 11.46
N TYR A 38 23.39 28.82 10.28
CA TYR A 38 24.08 30.01 9.79
C TYR A 38 23.09 31.08 9.35
N ASN A 39 22.07 30.66 8.58
CA ASN A 39 21.06 31.57 8.06
C ASN A 39 19.83 31.72 8.99
N LYS A 40 19.77 30.94 10.07
CA LYS A 40 18.65 30.86 11.02
C LYS A 40 17.30 30.59 10.33
N ILE A 41 17.31 29.74 9.30
CA ILE A 41 16.11 29.36 8.55
C ILE A 41 15.82 27.87 8.72
N ARG A 42 14.54 27.53 8.77
CA ARG A 42 14.06 26.15 8.70
C ARG A 42 13.73 25.83 7.25
N ILE A 43 14.39 24.82 6.69
CA ILE A 43 14.18 24.31 5.35
C ILE A 43 13.30 23.06 5.46
N TRP A 44 12.23 23.00 4.67
CA TRP A 44 11.34 21.85 4.58
C TRP A 44 11.74 20.94 3.43
N GLY A 45 11.77 19.64 3.70
CA GLY A 45 11.99 18.60 2.72
C GLY A 45 10.93 17.51 2.84
N PHE A 46 10.72 16.79 1.75
CA PHE A 46 9.78 15.67 1.70
C PHE A 46 10.29 14.59 0.75
N VAL A 47 9.77 13.38 0.91
CA VAL A 47 9.94 12.25 0.00
C VAL A 47 8.56 11.95 -0.54
N GLY A 48 8.39 12.04 -1.85
CA GLY A 48 7.09 11.84 -2.51
C GLY A 48 7.28 11.63 -3.99
N LEU A 49 6.17 11.45 -4.72
CA LEU A 49 6.21 11.32 -6.17
C LEU A 49 6.81 12.60 -6.79
N GLY A 50 7.81 12.45 -7.65
CA GLY A 50 8.51 13.58 -8.27
C GLY A 50 9.75 14.05 -7.49
N ASN A 51 9.94 13.62 -6.25
CA ASN A 51 11.13 13.92 -5.47
C ASN A 51 12.14 12.77 -5.57
N GLY A 52 12.95 12.79 -6.65
CA GLY A 52 13.96 11.78 -6.94
C GLY A 52 13.46 10.62 -7.81
N VAL A 53 14.28 10.20 -8.78
CA VAL A 53 13.91 9.17 -9.77
C VAL A 53 13.64 7.82 -9.11
N LEU A 54 14.55 7.36 -8.25
CA LEU A 54 14.43 6.04 -7.63
C LEU A 54 13.22 5.96 -6.69
N GLY A 55 13.02 6.97 -5.84
CA GLY A 55 11.86 7.05 -4.94
C GLY A 55 10.54 7.03 -5.70
N SER A 56 10.44 7.84 -6.77
CA SER A 56 9.26 7.86 -7.64
C SER A 56 8.98 6.51 -8.28
N VAL A 57 10.01 5.80 -8.75
CA VAL A 57 9.86 4.45 -9.33
C VAL A 57 9.33 3.45 -8.31
N LEU A 58 9.85 3.47 -7.07
CA LEU A 58 9.39 2.57 -6.01
C LEU A 58 7.94 2.86 -5.60
N ILE A 59 7.55 4.14 -5.49
CA ILE A 59 6.17 4.57 -5.24
C ILE A 59 5.24 4.04 -6.34
N LEU A 60 5.61 4.22 -7.61
CA LEU A 60 4.82 3.72 -8.74
C LEU A 60 4.70 2.20 -8.76
N ILE A 61 5.76 1.47 -8.45
CA ILE A 61 5.73 0.01 -8.33
C ILE A 61 4.77 -0.43 -7.22
N GLY A 62 4.80 0.24 -6.07
CA GLY A 62 3.85 0.01 -4.97
C GLY A 62 2.41 0.26 -5.40
N ALA A 63 2.14 1.38 -6.06
CA ALA A 63 0.83 1.74 -6.56
C ALA A 63 0.32 0.74 -7.61
N LEU A 64 1.17 0.25 -8.52
CA LEU A 64 0.80 -0.78 -9.49
C LEU A 64 0.42 -2.11 -8.83
N ALA A 65 1.11 -2.49 -7.75
CA ALA A 65 0.78 -3.70 -7.00
C ALA A 65 -0.58 -3.57 -6.28
N LEU A 66 -0.90 -2.40 -5.72
CA LEU A 66 -2.23 -2.10 -5.18
C LEU A 66 -3.30 -2.04 -6.28
N LEU A 67 -2.96 -1.50 -7.46
CA LEU A 67 -3.85 -1.43 -8.61
C LEU A 67 -4.21 -2.82 -9.13
N PHE A 68 -3.25 -3.76 -9.14
CA PHE A 68 -3.52 -5.16 -9.44
C PHE A 68 -4.56 -5.76 -8.48
N SER A 69 -4.47 -5.42 -7.20
CA SER A 69 -5.42 -5.86 -6.17
C SER A 69 -6.82 -5.30 -6.41
N LEU A 70 -6.92 -3.97 -6.57
CA LEU A 70 -8.14 -3.25 -6.94
C LEU A 70 -8.80 -3.85 -8.19
N TYR A 71 -8.03 -4.02 -9.26
CA TYR A 71 -8.50 -4.61 -10.52
C TYR A 71 -9.06 -6.01 -10.30
N THR A 72 -8.35 -6.85 -9.54
CA THR A 72 -8.77 -8.22 -9.26
C THR A 72 -10.13 -8.25 -8.57
N SER A 73 -10.34 -7.44 -7.53
CA SER A 73 -11.63 -7.41 -6.83
C SER A 73 -12.76 -6.82 -7.64
N ILE A 74 -12.53 -5.71 -8.36
CA ILE A 74 -13.54 -5.13 -9.26
C ILE A 74 -13.97 -6.15 -10.32
N ARG A 75 -13.01 -6.85 -10.92
CA ARG A 75 -13.29 -7.90 -11.92
C ARG A 75 -14.21 -8.97 -11.33
N TYR A 76 -13.92 -9.49 -10.13
CA TYR A 76 -14.77 -10.53 -9.51
C TYR A 76 -16.13 -10.02 -9.04
N LEU A 77 -16.24 -8.75 -8.61
CA LEU A 77 -17.52 -8.13 -8.27
C LEU A 77 -18.47 -8.07 -9.47
N ARG A 78 -17.93 -7.86 -10.68
CA ARG A 78 -18.68 -7.77 -11.95
C ARG A 78 -19.07 -9.14 -12.52
N MET A 79 -18.43 -10.24 -12.10
CA MET A 79 -18.72 -11.58 -12.63
C MET A 79 -20.06 -12.14 -12.11
N LYS A 80 -20.91 -12.63 -13.02
CA LYS A 80 -22.16 -13.32 -12.66
C LYS A 80 -21.91 -14.69 -12.00
N LYS A 81 -20.93 -15.43 -12.52
CA LYS A 81 -20.45 -16.74 -12.05
C LYS A 81 -18.94 -16.66 -11.78
N ILE A 82 -18.52 -17.08 -10.59
CA ILE A 82 -17.11 -17.03 -10.15
C ILE A 82 -16.58 -18.46 -10.08
N SER A 83 -15.50 -18.74 -10.80
CA SER A 83 -14.75 -19.99 -10.62
C SER A 83 -13.96 -19.92 -9.32
N VAL A 84 -14.23 -20.85 -8.40
CA VAL A 84 -13.55 -20.93 -7.09
C VAL A 84 -12.04 -21.09 -7.25
N GLN A 85 -11.61 -21.88 -8.24
CA GLN A 85 -10.19 -22.15 -8.46
C GLN A 85 -9.46 -20.90 -8.98
N SER A 86 -10.07 -20.17 -9.91
CA SER A 86 -9.53 -18.89 -10.40
C SER A 86 -9.43 -17.87 -9.26
N LEU A 87 -10.51 -17.68 -8.50
CA LEU A 87 -10.52 -16.74 -7.37
C LEU A 87 -9.45 -17.09 -6.34
N LYS A 88 -9.27 -18.37 -6.01
CA LYS A 88 -8.24 -18.82 -5.08
C LYS A 88 -6.82 -18.52 -5.57
N LYS A 89 -6.55 -18.70 -6.87
CA LYS A 89 -5.24 -18.39 -7.46
C LYS A 89 -4.97 -16.89 -7.39
N ASP A 90 -5.95 -16.06 -7.74
CA ASP A 90 -5.77 -14.61 -7.80
C ASP A 90 -5.72 -13.99 -6.41
N MET A 91 -6.49 -14.47 -5.43
CA MET A 91 -6.37 -14.00 -4.04
C MET A 91 -5.01 -14.34 -3.40
N LYS A 92 -4.34 -15.42 -3.81
CA LYS A 92 -2.95 -15.67 -3.38
C LYS A 92 -2.00 -14.62 -3.96
N ARG A 93 -2.18 -14.23 -5.23
CA ARG A 93 -1.37 -13.20 -5.88
C ARG A 93 -1.61 -11.84 -5.23
N VAL A 94 -2.86 -11.50 -4.96
CA VAL A 94 -3.24 -10.30 -4.20
C VAL A 94 -2.55 -10.26 -2.84
N MET A 95 -2.55 -11.39 -2.11
CA MET A 95 -1.86 -11.48 -0.83
C MET A 95 -0.34 -11.25 -0.97
N ILE A 96 0.29 -11.80 -2.01
CA ILE A 96 1.71 -11.55 -2.32
C ILE A 96 1.95 -10.07 -2.65
N SER A 97 1.08 -9.45 -3.45
CA SER A 97 1.15 -8.01 -3.74
C SER A 97 1.05 -7.17 -2.46
N GLY A 98 0.13 -7.50 -1.55
CA GLY A 98 0.00 -6.81 -0.26
C GLY A 98 1.26 -6.96 0.62
N ILE A 99 1.86 -8.15 0.67
CA ILE A 99 3.13 -8.39 1.38
C ILE A 99 4.23 -7.53 0.75
N PHE A 100 4.32 -7.54 -0.57
CA PHE A 100 5.34 -6.81 -1.31
C PHE A 100 5.24 -5.30 -1.06
N VAL A 101 4.04 -4.70 -1.14
CA VAL A 101 3.85 -3.27 -0.89
C VAL A 101 4.17 -2.91 0.57
N SER A 102 3.71 -3.73 1.52
CA SER A 102 3.99 -3.49 2.95
C SER A 102 5.49 -3.58 3.25
N ALA A 103 6.18 -4.57 2.68
CA ALA A 103 7.63 -4.72 2.83
C ALA A 103 8.37 -3.56 2.17
N LEU A 104 7.96 -3.15 0.96
CA LEU A 104 8.56 -2.03 0.25
C LEU A 104 8.43 -0.72 1.05
N ALA A 105 7.24 -0.44 1.60
CA ALA A 105 7.01 0.72 2.45
C ALA A 105 7.82 0.64 3.75
N GLY A 106 7.88 -0.53 4.39
CA GLY A 106 8.68 -0.73 5.61
C GLY A 106 10.18 -0.51 5.38
N ILE A 107 10.73 -1.03 4.27
CA ILE A 107 12.13 -0.83 3.89
C ILE A 107 12.38 0.64 3.56
N GLY A 108 11.48 1.28 2.80
CA GLY A 108 11.58 2.71 2.48
C GLY A 108 11.60 3.60 3.73
N ALA A 109 10.73 3.30 4.71
CA ALA A 109 10.72 4.00 6.00
C ALA A 109 12.01 3.78 6.79
N LEU A 110 12.53 2.55 6.85
CA LEU A 110 13.81 2.27 7.53
C LEU A 110 14.97 3.05 6.89
N VAL A 111 15.06 3.06 5.56
CA VAL A 111 16.09 3.82 4.84
C VAL A 111 15.95 5.31 5.15
N PHE A 112 14.73 5.86 5.06
CA PHE A 112 14.46 7.26 5.38
C PHE A 112 14.88 7.63 6.81
N ILE A 113 14.51 6.81 7.80
CA ILE A 113 14.86 7.03 9.21
C ILE A 113 16.38 7.01 9.39
N ILE A 114 17.07 6.01 8.82
CA ILE A 114 18.53 5.89 8.94
C ILE A 114 19.23 7.11 8.33
N THR A 115 18.80 7.56 7.15
CA THR A 115 19.37 8.75 6.51
C THR A 115 19.18 10.00 7.37
N ASN A 116 17.98 10.22 7.91
CA ASN A 116 17.69 11.39 8.74
C ASN A 116 18.45 11.38 10.09
N VAL A 117 18.71 10.19 10.64
CA VAL A 117 19.55 10.03 11.84
C VAL A 117 21.02 10.33 11.54
N ILE A 118 21.53 9.91 10.38
CA ILE A 118 22.92 10.17 9.95
C ILE A 118 23.12 11.66 9.65
N ASP A 119 22.14 12.30 9.01
CA ASP A 119 22.18 13.71 8.61
C ASP A 119 21.83 14.67 9.76
N GLU A 120 21.66 14.16 10.99
CA GLU A 120 21.32 14.93 12.19
C GLU A 120 20.09 15.85 12.03
N THR A 121 19.14 15.45 11.16
CA THR A 121 17.89 16.19 10.99
C THR A 121 17.07 16.15 12.27
N GLN A 122 16.58 17.30 12.70
CA GLN A 122 16.00 17.45 14.05
C GLN A 122 14.56 16.96 14.14
N GLU A 123 13.82 17.03 13.03
CA GLU A 123 12.41 16.68 12.98
C GLU A 123 12.11 15.96 11.67
N TRP A 124 11.63 14.72 11.77
CA TRP A 124 11.18 13.92 10.64
C TRP A 124 9.93 13.15 11.03
N TRP A 125 9.11 12.83 10.03
CA TRP A 125 7.91 12.02 10.20
C TRP A 125 7.65 11.19 8.96
N LEU A 126 6.93 10.09 9.15
CA LEU A 126 6.31 9.35 8.06
C LEU A 126 4.92 9.95 7.82
N ASP A 127 4.53 10.05 6.56
CA ASP A 127 3.30 10.72 6.18
C ASP A 127 2.25 9.73 5.65
N SER A 128 1.07 10.23 5.27
CA SER A 128 -0.07 9.42 4.84
C SER A 128 0.26 8.53 3.63
N GLY A 129 1.19 8.89 2.76
CA GLY A 129 1.67 8.02 1.67
C GLY A 129 2.34 6.75 2.18
N PHE A 130 3.16 6.85 3.23
CA PHE A 130 3.73 5.67 3.91
C PHE A 130 2.63 4.82 4.54
N TYR A 131 1.74 5.44 5.33
CA TYR A 131 0.69 4.71 6.03
C TYR A 131 -0.29 4.05 5.07
N GLY A 132 -0.62 4.72 3.96
CA GLY A 132 -1.45 4.19 2.88
C GLY A 132 -0.86 2.94 2.25
N ALA A 133 0.45 2.94 1.97
CA ALA A 133 1.13 1.75 1.44
C ALA A 133 1.26 0.63 2.48
N PHE A 134 1.73 0.94 3.69
CA PHE A 134 2.01 -0.05 4.73
C PHE A 134 0.74 -0.68 5.29
N ILE A 135 -0.19 0.16 5.78
CA ILE A 135 -1.45 -0.30 6.37
C ILE A 135 -2.38 -0.84 5.28
N GLY A 136 -2.45 -0.16 4.12
CA GLY A 136 -3.23 -0.65 2.97
C GLY A 136 -2.77 -2.03 2.50
N GLY A 137 -1.45 -2.25 2.40
CA GLY A 137 -0.87 -3.55 2.10
C GLY A 137 -1.27 -4.64 3.11
N ILE A 138 -1.20 -4.34 4.42
CA ILE A 138 -1.62 -5.26 5.49
C ILE A 138 -3.12 -5.59 5.40
N LEU A 139 -3.97 -4.59 5.17
CA LEU A 139 -5.42 -4.80 5.04
C LEU A 139 -5.75 -5.71 3.86
N ILE A 140 -5.07 -5.54 2.72
CA ILE A 140 -5.22 -6.40 1.54
C ILE A 140 -4.85 -7.85 1.88
N ILE A 141 -3.73 -8.07 2.59
CA ILE A 141 -3.31 -9.41 3.04
C ILE A 141 -4.41 -10.06 3.89
N ILE A 142 -4.93 -9.32 4.88
CA ILE A 142 -5.97 -9.82 5.80
C ILE A 142 -7.24 -10.18 5.02
N LEU A 143 -7.72 -9.29 4.16
CA LEU A 143 -8.93 -9.50 3.37
C LEU A 143 -8.79 -10.66 2.39
N ALA A 144 -7.66 -10.76 1.68
CA ALA A 144 -7.35 -11.88 0.80
C ALA A 144 -7.32 -13.21 1.57
N LYS A 145 -6.71 -13.24 2.76
CA LYS A 145 -6.67 -14.41 3.63
C LYS A 145 -8.07 -14.82 4.11
N ILE A 146 -8.91 -13.87 4.49
CA ILE A 146 -10.32 -14.13 4.86
C ILE A 146 -11.06 -14.77 3.67
N ILE A 147 -10.93 -14.19 2.47
CA ILE A 147 -11.57 -14.74 1.26
C ILE A 147 -11.09 -16.17 1.01
N LEU A 148 -9.77 -16.41 1.03
CA LEU A 148 -9.17 -17.74 0.84
C LEU A 148 -9.70 -18.78 1.85
N ASN A 149 -9.79 -18.41 3.13
CA ASN A 149 -10.30 -19.30 4.17
C ASN A 149 -11.77 -19.67 3.95
N LYS A 150 -12.60 -18.70 3.52
CA LYS A 150 -14.02 -18.96 3.19
C LYS A 150 -14.21 -19.83 1.94
N LEU A 151 -13.21 -19.93 1.06
CA LEU A 151 -13.25 -20.85 -0.09
C LEU A 151 -12.90 -22.29 0.29
N LYS A 152 -12.14 -22.52 1.38
CA LYS A 152 -11.77 -23.88 1.83
C LYS A 152 -12.95 -24.62 2.47
N THR A 153 -13.82 -23.93 3.20
CA THR A 153 -14.98 -24.49 3.92
C THR A 153 -16.16 -24.87 3.00
N LYS A 154 -15.90 -25.09 1.70
CA LYS A 154 -16.91 -25.38 0.67
C LYS A 154 -16.63 -26.69 -0.08
N LYS A 155 -15.60 -27.43 0.34
CA LYS A 155 -15.45 -28.85 0.03
C LYS A 155 -16.23 -29.64 1.06
#